data_AF-A0A958L637-F1
#
_entry.id   AF-A0A958L637-F1
#
_cell.length_a   1.000
_cell.length_b   1.000
_cell.length_c   1.000
_cell.angle_alpha   90.00
_cell.angle_beta   90.00
_cell.angle_gamma   90.00
#
_symmetry.space_group_name_H-M   'P 1'
#
loop_
_entity.id
_entity.type
_entity.pdbx_description
1 polymer ?
#
loop_
_entity_poly.entity_id
_entity_poly.type
_entity_poly.pdbx_seq_one_letter_code
_entity_poly.pdbx_strand_id
1 'polypeptide(L)'
;KKMKAAKGGGGFSEVIIQEGIPTKYLDENETAEPAIYLISRRLAGGFLRTHSKKGPDDNLNSPGAVYKKLCVSDLKVDRTKCPLENVYGWIAKIGVLAIAMEAREAKVPFVGYN
;
A
#
# COMPACT_ATOMS: atom_id res chain seq x y z
N LYS A 1 17.71 4.86 -20.05
CA LYS A 1 18.77 4.84 -18.99
C LYS A 1 18.25 4.59 -17.55
N LYS A 2 16.94 4.45 -17.29
CA LYS A 2 16.40 4.21 -15.92
C LYS A 2 16.64 2.79 -15.35
N MET A 3 16.92 1.81 -16.21
CA MET A 3 17.16 0.39 -15.84
C MET A 3 18.64 -0.01 -15.81
N LYS A 4 19.58 0.95 -15.69
CA LYS A 4 21.04 0.64 -15.62
C LYS A 4 21.65 0.75 -14.21
N ALA A 5 20.97 1.39 -13.26
CA ALA A 5 21.43 1.50 -11.89
C ALA A 5 20.24 1.33 -10.93
N ALA A 6 20.38 0.42 -9.96
CA ALA A 6 19.55 0.44 -8.77
C ALA A 6 19.75 1.77 -8.04
N LYS A 7 18.77 2.18 -7.21
CA LYS A 7 18.91 3.37 -6.36
C LYS A 7 20.14 3.16 -5.46
N GLY A 8 21.26 3.85 -5.77
CA GLY A 8 22.56 3.65 -5.11
C GLY A 8 23.72 3.18 -6.02
N GLY A 9 23.53 3.03 -7.33
CA GLY A 9 24.63 2.80 -8.28
C GLY A 9 25.06 1.34 -8.50
N GLY A 10 24.45 0.38 -7.79
CA GLY A 10 24.62 -1.05 -8.06
C GLY A 10 23.89 -1.52 -9.31
N GLY A 11 24.35 -2.61 -9.92
CA GLY A 11 23.61 -3.33 -10.97
C GLY A 11 22.36 -4.01 -10.40
N PHE A 12 21.39 -4.33 -11.27
CA PHE A 12 20.22 -5.13 -10.87
C PHE A 12 20.60 -6.61 -10.91
N SER A 13 20.32 -7.36 -9.85
CA SER A 13 20.47 -8.82 -9.81
C SER A 13 19.24 -9.54 -10.35
N GLU A 14 18.06 -8.94 -10.19
CA GLU A 14 16.77 -9.55 -10.48
C GLU A 14 15.79 -8.51 -11.02
N VAL A 15 14.82 -8.98 -11.81
CA VAL A 15 13.74 -8.15 -12.37
C VAL A 15 12.42 -8.86 -12.11
N ILE A 16 11.48 -8.13 -11.50
CA ILE A 16 10.10 -8.59 -11.30
C ILE A 16 9.22 -7.90 -12.34
N ILE A 17 8.42 -8.69 -13.05
CA ILE A 17 7.37 -8.20 -13.96
C ILE A 17 6.03 -8.47 -13.29
N GLN A 18 5.20 -7.45 -13.17
CA GLN A 18 3.88 -7.53 -12.55
C GLN A 18 2.85 -6.87 -13.46
N GLU A 19 1.63 -7.38 -13.39
CA GLU A 19 0.47 -6.71 -13.98
C GLU A 19 0.27 -5.34 -13.32
N GLY A 20 0.02 -4.32 -14.15
CA GLY A 20 -0.35 -2.99 -13.66
C GLY A 20 -1.82 -2.95 -13.27
N ILE A 21 -2.12 -2.59 -12.01
CA ILE A 21 -3.49 -2.43 -11.53
C ILE A 21 -3.85 -0.93 -11.55
N PRO A 22 -4.84 -0.50 -12.35
CA PRO A 22 -5.21 0.92 -12.45
C PRO A 22 -5.97 1.39 -11.21
N THR A 23 -5.63 2.59 -10.73
CA THR A 23 -6.36 3.26 -9.66
C THR A 23 -7.68 3.82 -10.19
N LYS A 24 -8.80 3.28 -9.70
CA LYS A 24 -10.16 3.73 -10.08
C LYS A 24 -10.81 4.72 -9.12
N TYR A 25 -10.29 4.83 -7.90
CA TYR A 25 -10.87 5.69 -6.89
C TYR A 25 -10.46 7.15 -7.14
N LEU A 26 -11.44 8.05 -7.03
CA LEU A 26 -11.26 9.49 -7.16
C LEU A 26 -11.70 10.17 -5.88
N ASP A 27 -10.86 11.06 -5.37
CA ASP A 27 -11.18 11.94 -4.26
C ASP A 27 -11.16 13.38 -4.77
N GLU A 28 -12.30 14.07 -4.71
CA GLU A 28 -12.47 15.43 -5.26
C GLU A 28 -12.01 15.56 -6.74
N ASN A 29 -12.26 14.54 -7.55
CA ASN A 29 -11.82 14.40 -8.95
C ASN A 29 -10.31 14.21 -9.16
N GLU A 30 -9.53 13.98 -8.10
CA GLU A 30 -8.13 13.60 -8.18
C GLU A 30 -7.98 12.08 -8.04
N THR A 31 -7.10 11.46 -8.83
CA THR A 31 -6.77 10.04 -8.68
C THR A 31 -6.23 9.78 -7.29
N ALA A 32 -6.81 8.79 -6.59
CA ALA A 32 -6.54 8.55 -5.18
C ALA A 32 -6.37 7.05 -4.87
N GLU A 33 -5.32 6.69 -4.13
CA GLU A 33 -5.06 5.32 -3.68
C GLU A 33 -4.90 5.26 -2.14
N PRO A 34 -5.47 4.25 -1.46
CA PRO A 34 -5.30 4.11 -0.01
C PRO A 34 -3.95 3.50 0.35
N ALA A 35 -3.33 4.02 1.42
CA ALA A 35 -2.19 3.41 2.09
C ALA A 35 -2.59 3.05 3.52
N ILE A 36 -2.52 1.76 3.86
CA ILE A 36 -2.99 1.21 5.15
C ILE A 36 -1.79 0.80 6.02
N TYR A 37 -1.81 1.20 7.28
CA TYR A 37 -0.83 0.85 8.29
C TYR A 37 -1.35 -0.23 9.23
N LEU A 38 -0.48 -1.21 9.50
CA LEU A 38 -0.69 -2.24 10.52
C LEU A 38 0.42 -2.17 11.55
N ILE A 39 0.06 -2.36 12.82
CA ILE A 39 1.01 -2.63 13.90
C ILE A 39 0.80 -4.08 14.31
N SER A 40 1.83 -4.91 14.09
CA SER A 40 1.71 -6.37 14.17
C SER A 40 0.58 -6.84 13.24
N ARG A 41 -0.50 -7.42 13.79
CA ARG A 41 -1.66 -7.94 13.04
C ARG A 41 -2.88 -7.03 13.11
N ARG A 42 -2.77 -5.85 13.74
CA ARG A 42 -3.89 -4.94 13.98
C ARG A 42 -3.81 -3.75 13.03
N LEU A 43 -4.96 -3.38 12.46
CA LEU A 43 -5.10 -2.16 11.68
C LEU A 43 -4.86 -0.97 12.61
N ALA A 44 -3.94 -0.09 12.23
CA ALA A 44 -3.56 1.08 13.01
C ALA A 44 -4.08 2.39 12.41
N GLY A 45 -4.30 2.42 11.09
CA GLY A 45 -4.76 3.62 10.40
C GLY A 45 -4.39 3.60 8.92
N GLY A 46 -4.48 4.76 8.28
CA GLY A 46 -4.08 4.94 6.89
C GLY A 46 -4.33 6.35 6.40
N PHE A 47 -4.04 6.59 5.13
CA PHE A 47 -4.34 7.84 4.42
C PHE A 47 -4.67 7.55 2.96
N LEU A 48 -5.29 8.53 2.29
CA LEU A 48 -5.42 8.55 0.84
C LEU A 48 -4.25 9.34 0.24
N ARG A 49 -3.55 8.75 -0.71
CA ARG A 49 -2.59 9.47 -1.54
C ARG A 49 -3.31 9.92 -2.80
N THR A 50 -3.46 11.23 -2.97
CA THR A 50 -4.11 11.82 -4.14
C THR A 50 -3.07 12.51 -5.03
N HIS A 51 -3.38 12.62 -6.32
CA HIS A 51 -2.54 13.36 -7.25
C HIS A 51 -3.35 13.92 -8.42
N SER A 52 -3.57 15.24 -8.45
CA SER A 52 -4.38 15.91 -9.49
C SER A 52 -3.85 15.80 -10.92
N LYS A 53 -2.53 15.72 -11.08
CA LYS A 53 -1.88 15.66 -12.41
C LYS A 53 -1.58 14.24 -12.91
N LYS A 54 -2.04 13.20 -12.22
CA LYS A 54 -1.74 11.80 -12.55
C LYS A 54 -3.02 11.02 -12.79
N GLY A 55 -3.00 10.14 -13.77
CA GLY A 55 -4.12 9.30 -14.14
C GLY A 55 -4.14 7.95 -13.40
N PRO A 56 -5.14 7.10 -13.71
CA PRO A 56 -5.29 5.76 -13.16
C PRO A 56 -4.07 4.83 -13.29
N ASP A 57 -3.31 4.96 -14.38
CA ASP A 57 -2.18 4.07 -14.70
C ASP A 57 -0.82 4.66 -14.27
N ASP A 58 -0.82 5.81 -13.61
CA ASP A 58 0.39 6.52 -13.20
C ASP A 58 0.82 6.14 -11.78
N ASN A 59 2.13 6.21 -11.52
CA ASN A 59 2.66 6.17 -10.15
C ASN A 59 2.32 7.47 -9.39
N LEU A 60 1.35 7.39 -8.47
CA LEU A 60 0.96 8.51 -7.62
C LEU A 60 2.02 8.86 -6.56
N ASN A 61 2.95 7.96 -6.26
CA ASN A 61 4.11 8.23 -5.39
C ASN A 61 5.20 9.01 -6.13
N SER A 62 4.86 10.23 -6.53
CA SER A 62 5.74 11.15 -7.25
C SER A 62 5.57 12.60 -6.74
N PRO A 63 6.51 13.52 -7.05
CA PRO A 63 6.42 14.90 -6.61
C PRO A 63 5.09 15.55 -7.04
N GLY A 64 4.36 16.13 -6.09
CA GLY A 64 3.03 16.69 -6.30
C GLY A 64 1.90 15.86 -5.68
N ALA A 65 2.19 14.69 -5.12
CA ALA A 65 1.24 13.93 -4.33
C ALA A 65 0.78 14.70 -3.08
N VAL A 66 -0.51 14.58 -2.76
CA VAL A 66 -1.14 15.13 -1.56
C VAL A 66 -1.66 13.97 -0.70
N TYR A 67 -1.53 14.10 0.62
CA TYR A 67 -1.95 13.05 1.55
C TYR A 67 -3.18 13.53 2.33
N LYS A 68 -4.32 12.92 2.04
CA LYS A 68 -5.61 13.26 2.64
C LYS A 68 -6.01 12.25 3.70
N LYS A 69 -6.83 12.70 4.64
CA LYS A 69 -7.34 11.86 5.73
C LYS A 69 -8.18 10.75 5.13
N LEU A 70 -7.80 9.51 5.42
CA LEU A 70 -8.71 8.37 5.29
C LEU A 70 -9.52 8.29 6.59
N CYS A 71 -10.85 8.31 6.52
CA CYS A 71 -11.67 8.22 7.72
C CYS A 71 -11.55 6.81 8.34
N VAL A 72 -10.73 6.72 9.40
CA VAL A 72 -10.35 5.47 10.08
C VAL A 72 -11.39 4.90 11.05
N SER A 73 -12.54 5.56 11.23
CA SER A 73 -13.66 5.06 12.06
C SER A 73 -14.12 3.65 11.65
N ASP A 74 -13.77 3.26 10.43
CA ASP A 74 -14.30 2.11 9.70
C ASP A 74 -13.29 0.95 9.61
N LEU A 75 -12.14 1.04 10.30
CA LEU A 75 -11.22 -0.09 10.45
C LEU A 75 -11.71 -1.14 11.46
N LYS A 76 -12.85 -0.88 12.12
CA LYS A 76 -13.65 -1.93 12.76
C LYS A 76 -14.38 -2.68 11.65
N VAL A 77 -14.15 -3.99 11.57
CA VAL A 77 -14.83 -4.82 10.58
C VAL A 77 -16.33 -4.89 10.89
N ASP A 78 -17.10 -3.97 10.33
CA ASP A 78 -18.56 -3.94 10.39
C ASP A 78 -19.12 -4.10 8.98
N ARG A 79 -19.56 -5.33 8.68
CA ARG A 79 -20.12 -5.71 7.37
C ARG A 79 -21.36 -4.91 6.97
N THR A 80 -21.99 -4.20 7.91
CA THR A 80 -23.26 -3.52 7.68
C THR A 80 -23.13 -2.02 7.40
N LYS A 81 -21.96 -1.42 7.65
CA LYS A 81 -21.81 0.05 7.62
C LYS A 81 -20.85 0.56 6.54
N CYS A 82 -19.63 0.02 6.48
CA CYS A 82 -18.55 0.61 5.68
C CYS A 82 -17.83 -0.47 4.85
N PRO A 83 -18.46 -0.94 3.75
CA PRO A 83 -17.98 -2.11 3.02
C PRO A 83 -16.64 -1.88 2.32
N LEU A 84 -16.31 -0.66 1.89
CA LEU A 84 -15.08 -0.38 1.14
C LEU A 84 -13.84 -0.38 2.05
N GLU A 85 -13.95 0.20 3.22
CA GLU A 85 -12.91 0.28 4.24
C GLU A 85 -12.62 -1.11 4.83
N ASN A 86 -13.64 -1.95 4.94
CA ASN A 86 -13.48 -3.37 5.25
C ASN A 86 -12.62 -4.09 4.21
N VAL A 87 -12.84 -3.83 2.92
CA VAL A 87 -12.07 -4.44 1.83
C VAL A 87 -10.59 -4.04 1.95
N TYR A 88 -10.29 -2.76 2.14
CA TYR A 88 -8.90 -2.31 2.33
C TYR A 88 -8.24 -2.95 3.55
N GLY A 89 -8.97 -3.04 4.67
CA GLY A 89 -8.47 -3.69 5.88
C GLY A 89 -8.17 -5.18 5.69
N TRP A 90 -9.02 -5.92 4.96
CA TRP A 90 -8.80 -7.34 4.68
C TRP A 90 -7.68 -7.58 3.68
N ILE A 91 -7.61 -6.80 2.60
CA ILE A 91 -6.52 -6.89 1.62
C ILE A 91 -5.17 -6.62 2.31
N ALA A 92 -5.10 -5.59 3.16
CA ALA A 92 -3.87 -5.27 3.88
C ALA A 92 -3.45 -6.40 4.85
N LYS A 93 -4.41 -7.07 5.52
CA LYS A 93 -4.13 -8.25 6.36
C LYS A 93 -3.63 -9.44 5.55
N ILE A 94 -4.17 -9.68 4.36
CA ILE A 94 -3.69 -10.73 3.45
C ILE A 94 -2.25 -10.43 3.02
N GLY A 95 -1.94 -9.18 2.69
CA GLY A 95 -0.58 -8.74 2.38
C GLY A 95 0.40 -9.00 3.52
N VAL A 96 0.04 -8.62 4.75
CA VAL A 96 0.87 -8.91 5.94
C VAL A 96 1.03 -10.41 6.19
N LEU A 97 0.00 -11.22 5.95
CA LEU A 97 0.11 -12.68 6.06
C LEU A 97 1.11 -13.24 5.05
N ALA A 98 1.05 -12.80 3.79
CA ALA A 98 1.99 -13.20 2.75
C ALA A 98 3.44 -12.83 3.14
N ILE A 99 3.66 -11.60 3.59
CA ILE A 99 4.97 -11.14 4.09
C ILE A 99 5.44 -12.01 5.26
N ALA A 100 4.56 -12.35 6.20
CA ALA A 100 4.91 -13.18 7.34
C ALA A 100 5.27 -14.62 6.95
N MET A 101 4.63 -15.17 5.91
CA MET A 101 4.96 -16.49 5.36
C MET A 101 6.34 -16.47 4.69
N GLU A 102 6.61 -15.47 3.86
CA GLU A 102 7.92 -15.27 3.21
C GLU A 102 9.03 -15.08 4.25
N ALA A 103 8.81 -14.24 5.27
CA ALA A 103 9.78 -14.01 6.34
C ALA A 103 10.08 -15.29 7.15
N ARG A 104 9.07 -16.15 7.36
CA ARG A 104 9.23 -17.46 8.02
C ARG A 104 10.10 -18.38 7.17
N GLU A 105 9.84 -18.47 5.87
CA GLU A 105 10.61 -19.29 4.94
C GLU A 105 12.07 -18.84 4.84
N ALA A 106 12.29 -17.52 4.79
CA ALA A 106 13.60 -16.90 4.81
C ALA A 106 14.29 -16.94 6.19
N LYS A 107 13.64 -17.50 7.22
CA LYS A 107 14.14 -17.59 8.61
C LYS A 107 14.59 -16.23 9.17
N VAL A 108 13.86 -15.17 8.84
CA VAL A 108 14.16 -13.81 9.32
C VAL A 108 14.04 -13.78 10.84
N PRO A 109 15.07 -13.33 11.58
CA PRO A 109 15.01 -13.25 13.03
C PRO A 109 14.00 -12.17 13.46
N PHE A 110 12.98 -12.57 14.21
CA PHE A 110 12.07 -11.62 14.85
C PHE A 110 12.64 -11.17 16.18
N VAL A 111 13.27 -10.00 16.19
CA VAL A 111 13.56 -9.28 17.43
C VAL A 111 12.22 -8.68 17.87
N GLY A 112 11.59 -9.32 18.88
CA GLY A 112 10.34 -8.81 19.43
C GLY A 112 10.48 -7.36 19.92
N TYR A 113 9.37 -6.65 19.99
CA TYR A 113 9.30 -5.42 20.77
C TYR A 113 9.09 -5.86 22.23
N ASN A 114 10.12 -5.76 23.07
CA ASN A 114 10.03 -5.98 24.52
C ASN A 114 9.18 -4.89 25.17
#